data_AF-A0A1G3PJ50-F1
#
_entry.id   AF-A0A1G3PJ50-F1
#
_cell.length_a   1.000
_cell.length_b   1.000
_cell.length_c   1.000
_cell.angle_alpha   90.00
_cell.angle_beta   90.00
_cell.angle_gamma   90.00
#
_symmetry.space_group_name_H-M   'P 1'
#
loop_
_entity.id
_entity.type
_entity.pdbx_description
1 polymer ?
#
loop_
_entity_poly.entity_id
_entity_poly.type
_entity_poly.pdbx_seq_one_letter_code
_entity_poly.pdbx_strand_id
1 'polypeptide(L)'
;MKIGILVTVIFTGIVLTSGCVNKADAGSQKKPDAESGATFSGEFLPGEWTNYNGAALGPMNSFRENSIKGMQFVDSAKYTLKVTGMVKSKLSLKYAEVTNLAAVRKLITIYCVEGWSVTVLWQGVPVKTLLKMAGAAGNPKTAIFRCADGYSTSLPLIEVLQKDMLLAYGANGIMLPAKNGFPFILVAEDKWGYKWARWITEIELSADTNYKGYWEQRGYNNNGALSGSMYE
;
A
#
# COMPACT_ATOMS: atom_id res chain seq x y z
N MET A 1 -77.58 -34.29 5.48
CA MET A 1 -77.52 -35.72 5.08
C MET A 1 -76.58 -35.84 3.87
N LYS A 2 -75.72 -36.88 3.85
CA LYS A 2 -74.57 -37.17 2.95
C LYS A 2 -73.25 -36.48 3.36
N ILE A 3 -72.49 -37.05 4.30
CA ILE A 3 -71.58 -38.23 4.21
C ILE A 3 -70.28 -37.87 3.49
N GLY A 4 -69.22 -37.67 4.29
CA GLY A 4 -67.84 -37.53 3.85
C GLY A 4 -67.17 -38.89 3.65
N ILE A 5 -66.27 -38.96 2.68
CA ILE A 5 -65.44 -40.13 2.39
C ILE A 5 -64.01 -39.83 2.84
N LEU A 6 -63.53 -40.71 3.73
CA LEU A 6 -62.19 -40.79 4.28
C LEU A 6 -61.26 -41.47 3.24
N VAL A 7 -60.16 -40.82 2.87
CA VAL A 7 -59.11 -41.43 2.05
C VAL A 7 -57.86 -41.65 2.91
N THR A 8 -57.57 -42.93 3.15
CA THR A 8 -56.37 -43.41 3.85
C THR A 8 -55.20 -43.44 2.88
N VAL A 9 -54.10 -42.75 3.19
CA VAL A 9 -52.84 -42.85 2.45
C VAL A 9 -51.78 -43.49 3.35
N ILE A 10 -51.24 -44.59 2.88
CA ILE A 10 -50.28 -45.47 3.56
C ILE A 10 -48.90 -44.81 3.58
N PHE A 11 -48.34 -44.61 4.77
CA PHE A 11 -46.94 -44.21 4.98
C PHE A 11 -46.04 -45.40 4.68
N THR A 12 -45.25 -45.32 3.61
CA THR A 12 -44.15 -46.26 3.35
C THR A 12 -42.84 -45.53 3.60
N GLY A 13 -42.16 -45.90 4.68
CA GLY A 13 -40.87 -45.35 5.07
C GLY A 13 -39.77 -45.79 4.10
N ILE A 14 -38.98 -44.82 3.63
CA ILE A 14 -37.74 -45.06 2.90
C ILE A 14 -36.58 -44.75 3.84
N VAL A 15 -35.75 -45.77 4.04
CA VAL A 15 -34.56 -45.80 4.88
C VAL A 15 -33.48 -44.86 4.32
N LEU A 16 -32.95 -44.02 5.19
CA LEU A 16 -31.77 -43.19 4.95
C LEU A 16 -30.52 -44.07 4.95
N THR A 17 -29.86 -44.19 3.79
CA THR A 17 -28.47 -44.64 3.72
C THR A 17 -27.57 -43.43 3.47
N SER A 18 -26.78 -43.08 4.48
CA SER A 18 -25.70 -42.11 4.42
C SER A 18 -24.72 -42.46 3.30
N GLY A 19 -24.58 -41.54 2.35
CA GLY A 19 -23.53 -41.56 1.33
C GLY A 19 -22.98 -40.15 1.17
N CYS A 20 -21.79 -39.90 1.71
CA CYS A 20 -21.03 -38.67 1.49
C CYS A 20 -20.58 -38.63 0.02
N VAL A 21 -20.93 -37.56 -0.71
CA VAL A 21 -20.29 -37.22 -1.99
C VAL A 21 -19.86 -35.76 -1.95
N ASN A 22 -18.60 -35.55 -2.31
CA ASN A 22 -17.87 -34.31 -2.17
C ASN A 22 -18.30 -33.22 -3.16
N LYS A 23 -18.29 -32.00 -2.61
CA LYS A 23 -18.28 -30.65 -3.17
C LYS A 23 -17.63 -30.52 -4.55
N ALA A 24 -18.33 -29.86 -5.48
CA ALA A 24 -17.75 -29.26 -6.69
C ALA A 24 -17.62 -27.73 -6.49
N ASP A 25 -16.52 -27.21 -7.01
CA ASP A 25 -15.88 -25.94 -6.66
C ASP A 25 -16.64 -24.67 -7.08
N ALA A 26 -16.98 -23.85 -6.08
CA ALA A 26 -17.15 -22.41 -6.27
C ALA A 26 -15.79 -21.75 -5.94
N GLY A 27 -15.20 -21.08 -6.92
CA GLY A 27 -13.90 -20.45 -6.84
C GLY A 27 -13.75 -19.56 -5.60
N SER A 28 -12.84 -19.96 -4.72
CA SER A 28 -12.43 -19.18 -3.56
C SER A 28 -11.51 -18.05 -4.02
N GLN A 29 -11.92 -16.80 -3.78
CA GLN A 29 -10.96 -15.72 -3.70
C GLN A 29 -10.07 -16.00 -2.48
N LYS A 30 -8.81 -16.35 -2.73
CA LYS A 30 -7.81 -16.53 -1.68
C LYS A 30 -7.71 -15.22 -0.87
N LYS A 31 -7.93 -15.33 0.44
CA LYS A 31 -7.48 -14.33 1.42
C LYS A 31 -5.98 -14.10 1.24
N PRO A 32 -5.50 -12.86 1.10
CA PRO A 32 -4.08 -12.56 1.00
C PRO A 32 -3.47 -12.45 2.42
N ASP A 33 -3.71 -13.45 3.27
CA ASP A 33 -3.18 -13.45 4.62
C ASP A 33 -2.20 -14.63 4.73
N ALA A 34 -0.92 -14.28 4.86
CA ALA A 34 0.22 -15.15 5.16
C ALA A 34 0.75 -16.04 4.02
N GLU A 35 1.41 -15.44 3.03
CA GLU A 35 2.58 -16.10 2.43
C GLU A 35 3.81 -15.79 3.29
N SER A 36 4.32 -16.85 3.92
CA SER A 36 5.47 -16.90 4.80
C SER A 36 6.76 -16.58 4.04
N GLY A 37 7.54 -15.63 4.55
CA GLY A 37 9.00 -15.67 4.46
C GLY A 37 9.63 -15.61 3.07
N ALA A 38 9.24 -14.66 2.21
CA ALA A 38 10.06 -14.35 1.04
C ALA A 38 11.24 -13.46 1.47
N THR A 39 12.36 -14.11 1.82
CA THR A 39 13.71 -13.56 1.73
C THR A 39 13.94 -12.97 0.34
N PHE A 40 14.83 -11.97 0.25
CA PHE A 40 15.31 -11.42 -1.02
C PHE A 40 15.71 -12.56 -1.98
N SER A 41 14.86 -12.85 -2.98
CA SER A 41 15.15 -13.88 -4.00
C SER A 41 15.42 -13.29 -5.37
N GLY A 42 15.00 -12.03 -5.59
CA GLY A 42 15.05 -11.43 -6.93
C GLY A 42 14.14 -12.12 -7.94
N GLU A 43 13.11 -12.85 -7.48
CA GLU A 43 12.11 -13.49 -8.34
C GLU A 43 10.77 -12.76 -8.27
N PHE A 44 10.02 -12.80 -9.37
CA PHE A 44 8.67 -12.26 -9.45
C PHE A 44 7.69 -13.07 -8.61
N LEU A 45 6.81 -12.37 -7.91
CA LEU A 45 5.67 -12.97 -7.23
C LEU A 45 4.61 -13.41 -8.24
N PRO A 46 3.75 -14.39 -7.90
CA PRO A 46 2.65 -14.80 -8.75
C PRO A 46 1.75 -13.62 -9.17
N GLY A 47 1.53 -13.49 -10.48
CA GLY A 47 0.69 -12.44 -11.06
C GLY A 47 1.39 -11.11 -11.34
N GLU A 48 2.67 -10.95 -10.95
CA GLU A 48 3.43 -9.76 -11.33
C GLU A 48 3.61 -9.67 -12.84
N TRP A 49 3.39 -8.48 -13.38
CA TRP A 49 3.83 -8.11 -14.71
C TRP A 49 5.35 -8.00 -14.72
N THR A 50 5.96 -8.58 -15.75
CA THR A 50 7.43 -8.56 -15.96
C THR A 50 7.86 -7.51 -16.99
N ASN A 51 6.91 -6.93 -17.72
CA ASN A 51 7.13 -5.89 -18.70
C ASN A 51 5.95 -4.91 -18.72
N TYR A 52 6.22 -3.64 -19.03
CA TYR A 52 5.20 -2.63 -19.31
C TYR A 52 5.66 -1.70 -20.43
N ASN A 53 4.90 -1.65 -21.52
CA ASN A 53 5.19 -0.82 -22.70
C ASN A 53 6.63 -0.97 -23.23
N GLY A 54 7.17 -2.19 -23.23
CA GLY A 54 8.53 -2.48 -23.69
C GLY A 54 9.61 -2.32 -22.62
N ALA A 55 9.32 -1.72 -21.47
CA ALA A 55 10.26 -1.65 -20.35
C ALA A 55 10.19 -2.92 -19.48
N ALA A 56 11.35 -3.54 -19.22
CA ALA A 56 11.46 -4.63 -18.26
C ALA A 56 11.21 -4.12 -16.83
N LEU A 57 10.41 -4.86 -16.07
CA LEU A 57 10.12 -4.57 -14.67
C LEU A 57 11.06 -5.39 -13.78
N GLY A 58 11.33 -4.87 -12.59
CA GLY A 58 12.03 -5.57 -11.52
C GLY A 58 11.02 -6.22 -10.57
N PRO A 59 11.34 -7.39 -9.99
CA PRO A 59 10.46 -8.09 -9.07
C PRO A 59 10.17 -7.36 -7.76
N MET A 60 8.96 -7.50 -7.22
CA MET A 60 8.66 -6.98 -5.87
C MET A 60 9.44 -7.71 -4.76
N ASN A 61 9.96 -8.92 -5.01
CA ASN A 61 10.89 -9.60 -4.09
C ASN A 61 12.35 -9.13 -4.17
N SER A 62 12.65 -8.08 -4.95
CA SER A 62 13.97 -7.44 -4.97
C SER A 62 14.14 -6.37 -3.88
N PHE A 63 13.08 -5.99 -3.18
CA PHE A 63 13.17 -5.03 -2.08
C PHE A 63 13.78 -5.68 -0.84
N ARG A 64 14.76 -5.01 -0.23
CA ARG A 64 15.30 -5.43 1.07
C ARG A 64 14.31 -5.11 2.19
N GLU A 65 14.32 -5.95 3.22
CA GLU A 65 13.58 -5.67 4.44
C GLU A 65 14.44 -4.73 5.32
N ASN A 66 13.97 -3.49 5.52
CA ASN A 66 14.64 -2.47 6.34
C ASN A 66 13.68 -1.77 7.32
N SER A 67 12.75 -2.54 7.91
CA SER A 67 11.79 -2.07 8.91
C SER A 67 12.42 -1.73 10.26
N ILE A 68 11.78 -0.83 11.01
CA ILE A 68 12.20 -0.52 12.39
C ILE A 68 11.67 -1.59 13.36
N LYS A 69 10.41 -2.01 13.18
CA LYS A 69 9.70 -2.93 14.10
C LYS A 69 9.20 -4.19 13.39
N GLY A 70 10.01 -4.71 12.46
CA GLY A 70 9.62 -5.84 11.63
C GLY A 70 8.62 -5.45 10.55
N MET A 71 8.31 -6.42 9.69
CA MET A 71 7.28 -6.29 8.66
C MET A 71 5.92 -6.02 9.29
N GLN A 72 5.20 -5.02 8.78
CA GLN A 72 3.86 -4.70 9.26
C GLN A 72 2.80 -5.45 8.47
N PHE A 73 1.85 -6.05 9.19
CA PHE A 73 0.68 -6.73 8.63
C PHE A 73 -0.56 -5.89 8.95
N VAL A 74 -0.97 -5.07 8.00
CA VAL A 74 -2.05 -4.11 8.21
C VAL A 74 -3.39 -4.71 7.81
N ASP A 75 -4.36 -4.68 8.74
CA ASP A 75 -5.77 -5.00 8.46
C ASP A 75 -6.42 -3.82 7.73
N SER A 76 -6.67 -3.98 6.43
CA SER A 76 -7.23 -2.92 5.58
C SER A 76 -8.62 -2.46 6.01
N ALA A 77 -9.41 -3.31 6.69
CA ALA A 77 -10.74 -2.95 7.18
C ALA A 77 -10.69 -2.02 8.40
N LYS A 78 -9.58 -2.04 9.16
CA LYS A 78 -9.34 -1.19 10.33
C LYS A 78 -8.39 -0.04 10.04
N TYR A 79 -7.67 -0.10 8.92
CA TYR A 79 -6.70 0.91 8.54
C TYR A 79 -7.36 2.27 8.33
N THR A 80 -6.64 3.32 8.73
CA THR A 80 -7.01 4.71 8.48
C THR A 80 -5.76 5.51 8.12
N LEU A 81 -5.83 6.26 7.03
CA LEU A 81 -4.86 7.29 6.64
C LEU A 81 -5.30 8.64 7.19
N LYS A 82 -4.41 9.31 7.91
CA LYS A 82 -4.64 10.67 8.40
C LYS A 82 -3.99 11.71 7.50
N VAL A 83 -4.64 12.84 7.29
CA VAL A 83 -4.03 14.04 6.70
C VAL A 83 -4.19 15.19 7.69
N THR A 84 -3.09 15.73 8.19
CA THR A 84 -3.06 16.59 9.39
C THR A 84 -2.07 17.75 9.25
N GLY A 85 -1.75 18.41 10.38
CA GLY A 85 -0.89 19.58 10.43
C GLY A 85 -1.58 20.82 9.91
N MET A 86 -0.90 21.55 9.02
CA MET A 86 -1.32 22.80 8.39
C MET A 86 -2.34 22.58 7.28
N VAL A 87 -3.50 22.03 7.65
CA VAL A 87 -4.65 21.78 6.77
C VAL A 87 -5.91 22.49 7.27
N LYS A 88 -6.82 22.82 6.35
CA LYS A 88 -8.12 23.42 6.65
C LYS A 88 -9.07 22.39 7.26
N SER A 89 -9.01 21.15 6.79
CA SER A 89 -9.81 20.04 7.27
C SER A 89 -8.94 18.82 7.47
N LYS A 90 -8.83 18.35 8.72
CA LYS A 90 -8.14 17.08 9.01
C LYS A 90 -8.93 15.93 8.39
N LEU A 91 -8.23 15.05 7.68
CA LEU A 91 -8.84 13.86 7.07
C LEU A 91 -8.48 12.61 7.86
N SER A 92 -9.40 11.64 7.83
CA SER A 92 -9.26 10.32 8.42
C SER A 92 -9.96 9.34 7.47
N LEU A 93 -9.22 8.84 6.49
CA LEU A 93 -9.74 8.06 5.37
C LEU A 93 -9.47 6.57 5.58
N LYS A 94 -10.48 5.72 5.41
CA LYS A 94 -10.32 4.27 5.34
C LYS A 94 -9.51 3.88 4.10
N TYR A 95 -8.92 2.69 4.12
CA TYR A 95 -8.20 2.14 2.97
C TYR A 95 -9.01 2.22 1.67
N ALA A 96 -10.27 1.74 1.71
CA ALA A 96 -11.16 1.76 0.56
C ALA A 96 -11.49 3.17 0.06
N GLU A 97 -11.57 4.18 0.94
CA GLU A 97 -11.84 5.56 0.53
C GLU A 97 -10.66 6.15 -0.23
N VAL A 98 -9.43 5.80 0.14
CA VAL A 98 -8.23 6.19 -0.60
C VAL A 98 -8.17 5.44 -1.93
N THR A 99 -8.34 4.12 -1.95
CA THR A 99 -8.18 3.32 -3.17
C THR A 99 -9.30 3.51 -4.20
N ASN A 100 -10.47 4.04 -3.78
CA ASN A 100 -11.55 4.45 -4.68
C ASN A 100 -11.30 5.80 -5.39
N LEU A 101 -10.29 6.57 -4.98
CA LEU A 101 -9.90 7.79 -5.70
C LEU A 101 -9.25 7.45 -7.05
N ALA A 102 -9.27 8.40 -7.98
CA ALA A 102 -8.64 8.25 -9.28
C ALA A 102 -7.15 7.91 -9.14
N ALA A 103 -6.80 6.69 -9.56
CA ALA A 103 -5.44 6.19 -9.51
C ALA A 103 -4.70 6.47 -10.82
N VAL A 104 -3.38 6.58 -10.71
CA VAL A 104 -2.46 6.69 -11.84
C VAL A 104 -1.41 5.60 -11.75
N ARG A 105 -0.75 5.33 -12.89
CA ARG A 105 0.41 4.45 -12.93
C ARG A 105 1.67 5.22 -13.32
N LYS A 106 2.78 4.95 -12.65
CA LYS A 106 4.09 5.53 -12.96
C LYS A 106 5.16 4.44 -12.95
N LEU A 107 5.92 4.35 -14.04
CA LEU A 107 7.09 3.49 -14.15
C LEU A 107 8.28 4.21 -13.52
N ILE A 108 8.70 3.81 -12.33
CA ILE A 108 9.74 4.51 -11.56
C ILE A 108 10.75 3.51 -11.01
N THR A 109 12.03 3.88 -11.11
CA THR A 109 13.13 3.17 -10.47
C THR A 109 13.36 3.72 -9.07
N ILE A 110 13.32 2.85 -8.07
CA ILE A 110 13.84 3.16 -6.74
C ILE A 110 15.34 2.86 -6.70
N TYR A 111 16.13 3.78 -6.15
CA TYR A 111 17.56 3.61 -5.92
C TYR A 111 17.82 3.58 -4.41
N CYS A 112 18.47 2.53 -3.91
CA CYS A 112 18.84 2.43 -2.51
C CYS A 112 20.29 2.85 -2.28
N VAL A 113 20.54 3.45 -1.13
CA VAL A 113 21.88 3.78 -0.62
C VAL A 113 22.78 2.55 -0.45
N GLU A 114 22.19 1.35 -0.38
CA GLU A 114 22.90 0.07 -0.32
C GLU A 114 23.37 -0.43 -1.71
N GLY A 115 23.23 0.40 -2.77
CA GLY A 115 23.76 0.10 -4.10
C GLY A 115 22.88 -0.78 -4.99
N TRP A 116 21.63 -1.02 -4.61
CA TRP A 116 20.65 -1.73 -5.43
C TRP A 116 19.57 -0.79 -5.99
N SER A 117 18.95 -1.18 -7.10
CA SER A 117 17.82 -0.47 -7.68
C SER A 117 16.82 -1.43 -8.32
N VAL A 118 15.55 -1.01 -8.38
CA VAL A 118 14.44 -1.82 -8.95
C VAL A 118 13.50 -0.90 -9.70
N THR A 119 13.20 -1.22 -10.97
CA THR A 119 12.24 -0.48 -11.80
C THR A 119 10.87 -1.11 -11.67
N VAL A 120 9.88 -0.38 -11.19
CA VAL A 120 8.55 -0.90 -10.85
C VAL A 120 7.48 -0.05 -11.50
N LEU A 121 6.41 -0.70 -11.98
CA LEU A 121 5.20 0.00 -12.37
C LEU A 121 4.31 0.20 -11.14
N TRP A 122 4.37 1.38 -10.54
CA TRP A 122 3.58 1.72 -9.36
C TRP A 122 2.16 2.12 -9.76
N GLN A 123 1.18 1.74 -8.94
CA GLN A 123 -0.21 2.18 -9.04
C GLN A 123 -0.68 2.79 -7.72
N GLY A 124 -1.21 4.01 -7.77
CA GLY A 124 -1.58 4.74 -6.57
C GLY A 124 -2.36 6.02 -6.82
N VAL A 125 -2.70 6.69 -5.72
CA VAL A 125 -3.33 8.01 -5.75
C VAL A 125 -2.24 9.07 -5.65
N PRO A 126 -2.25 10.12 -6.49
CA PRO A 126 -1.36 11.26 -6.30
C PRO A 126 -1.56 11.89 -4.91
N VAL A 127 -0.48 12.13 -4.17
CA VAL A 127 -0.54 12.75 -2.84
C VAL A 127 -1.24 14.11 -2.91
N LYS A 128 -1.04 14.86 -4.00
CA LYS A 128 -1.74 16.13 -4.26
C LYS A 128 -3.26 16.02 -4.18
N THR A 129 -3.86 14.87 -4.53
CA THR A 129 -5.30 14.65 -4.48
C THR A 129 -5.79 14.67 -3.03
N LEU A 130 -5.10 13.96 -2.14
CA LEU A 130 -5.40 13.92 -0.71
C LEU A 130 -5.21 15.29 -0.05
N LEU A 131 -4.11 15.98 -0.40
CA LEU A 131 -3.84 17.32 0.11
C LEU A 131 -4.86 18.35 -0.38
N LYS A 132 -5.35 18.22 -1.62
CA LYS A 132 -6.41 19.08 -2.16
C LYS A 132 -7.73 18.87 -1.40
N MET A 133 -8.08 17.64 -1.04
CA MET A 133 -9.26 17.33 -0.23
C MET A 133 -9.17 17.95 1.17
N ALA A 134 -8.00 17.91 1.81
CA ALA A 134 -7.77 18.49 3.14
C ALA A 134 -7.69 20.02 3.10
N GLY A 135 -7.18 20.57 1.99
CA GLY A 135 -6.88 21.98 1.78
C GLY A 135 -5.71 22.46 2.62
N ALA A 136 -4.66 23.02 2.02
CA ALA A 136 -3.57 23.63 2.79
C ALA A 136 -4.03 24.87 3.57
N ALA A 137 -3.55 25.03 4.80
CA ALA A 137 -3.79 26.21 5.64
C ALA A 137 -2.46 26.94 5.89
N GLY A 138 -2.44 28.27 5.73
CA GLY A 138 -1.20 29.04 5.85
C GLY A 138 -0.24 28.79 4.67
N ASN A 139 1.02 28.51 4.97
CA ASN A 139 2.08 28.33 3.97
C ASN A 139 2.98 27.12 4.29
N PRO A 140 2.42 25.89 4.35
CA PRO A 140 3.21 24.70 4.61
C PRO A 140 4.30 24.53 3.54
N LYS A 141 5.48 24.12 3.98
CA LYS A 141 6.67 23.92 3.13
C LYS A 141 7.08 22.46 3.05
N THR A 142 6.59 21.62 3.95
CA THR A 142 7.03 20.25 4.14
C THR A 142 5.83 19.33 4.25
N ALA A 143 5.91 18.18 3.59
CA ALA A 143 5.02 17.04 3.83
C ALA A 143 5.80 15.99 4.64
N ILE A 144 5.34 15.69 5.84
CA ILE A 144 5.91 14.68 6.73
C ILE A 144 5.08 13.41 6.60
N PHE A 145 5.73 12.29 6.35
CA PHE A 145 5.11 10.97 6.25
C PHE A 145 5.46 10.17 7.50
N ARG A 146 4.44 9.69 8.20
CA ARG A 146 4.61 8.84 9.40
C ARG A 146 4.08 7.44 9.12
N CYS A 147 4.74 6.45 9.69
CA CYS A 147 4.52 5.04 9.36
C CYS A 147 4.20 4.22 10.61
N ALA A 148 3.54 3.07 10.40
CA ALA A 148 3.07 2.19 11.46
C ALA A 148 4.19 1.64 12.36
N ASP A 149 5.38 1.39 11.81
CA ASP A 149 6.54 0.88 12.56
C ASP A 149 7.31 1.97 13.35
N GLY A 150 6.85 3.22 13.28
CA GLY A 150 7.53 4.39 13.86
C GLY A 150 8.49 5.07 12.89
N TYR A 151 8.58 4.62 11.64
CA TYR A 151 9.35 5.30 10.61
C TYR A 151 8.73 6.66 10.29
N SER A 152 9.56 7.64 10.01
CA SER A 152 9.12 8.90 9.42
C SER A 152 10.18 9.49 8.52
N THR A 153 9.74 10.28 7.56
CA THR A 153 10.57 11.08 6.65
C THR A 153 9.77 12.30 6.21
N SER A 154 10.43 13.28 5.62
CA SER A 154 9.82 14.52 5.12
C SER A 154 10.26 14.82 3.71
N LEU A 155 9.43 15.51 2.93
CA LEU A 155 9.82 16.02 1.62
C LEU A 155 9.39 17.48 1.49
N PRO A 156 10.12 18.31 0.72
CA PRO A 156 9.63 19.62 0.32
C PRO A 156 8.28 19.47 -0.37
N LEU A 157 7.26 20.16 0.15
CA LEU A 157 5.88 20.05 -0.34
C LEU A 157 5.80 20.39 -1.83
N ILE A 158 6.59 21.37 -2.28
CA ILE A 158 6.63 21.77 -3.69
C ILE A 158 7.03 20.62 -4.62
N GLU A 159 8.00 19.80 -4.21
CA GLU A 159 8.46 18.66 -4.99
C GLU A 159 7.41 17.54 -5.02
N VAL A 160 6.78 17.25 -3.87
CA VAL A 160 5.67 16.29 -3.78
C VAL A 160 4.55 16.64 -4.76
N LEU A 161 4.22 17.93 -4.87
CA LEU A 161 3.18 18.44 -5.76
C LEU A 161 3.62 18.47 -7.23
N GLN A 162 4.82 18.94 -7.54
CA GLN A 162 5.30 19.08 -8.93
C GLN A 162 5.59 17.73 -9.59
N LYS A 163 6.04 16.75 -8.82
CA LYS A 163 6.37 15.41 -9.32
C LYS A 163 5.16 14.47 -9.34
N ASP A 164 4.00 14.89 -8.88
CA ASP A 164 2.83 14.02 -8.72
C ASP A 164 3.21 12.71 -8.00
N MET A 165 3.91 12.84 -6.86
CA MET A 165 4.32 11.68 -6.07
C MET A 165 3.09 10.89 -5.62
N LEU A 166 3.23 9.56 -5.56
CA LEU A 166 2.10 8.66 -5.34
C LEU A 166 2.10 8.11 -3.93
N LEU A 167 0.90 7.99 -3.37
CA LEU A 167 0.62 7.02 -2.34
C LEU A 167 0.18 5.72 -3.05
N ALA A 168 1.15 4.82 -3.28
CA ALA A 168 0.94 3.60 -4.05
C ALA A 168 0.39 2.47 -3.18
N TYR A 169 -0.57 1.73 -3.72
CA TYR A 169 -1.18 0.54 -3.12
C TYR A 169 -1.05 -0.72 -4.01
N GLY A 170 -0.56 -0.54 -5.24
CA GLY A 170 -0.25 -1.62 -6.17
C GLY A 170 1.09 -1.41 -6.87
N ALA A 171 1.67 -2.52 -7.33
CA ALA A 171 2.93 -2.55 -8.05
C ALA A 171 2.95 -3.72 -9.03
N ASN A 172 3.48 -3.53 -10.23
CA ASN A 172 3.59 -4.58 -11.27
C ASN A 172 2.27 -5.35 -11.51
N GLY A 173 1.13 -4.66 -11.48
CA GLY A 173 -0.18 -5.28 -11.70
C GLY A 173 -0.77 -6.04 -10.50
N ILE A 174 -0.03 -6.18 -9.39
CA ILE A 174 -0.51 -6.80 -8.15
C ILE A 174 -0.76 -5.76 -7.05
N MET A 175 -1.53 -6.16 -6.03
CA MET A 175 -1.60 -5.42 -4.77
C MET A 175 -0.23 -5.46 -4.08
N LEU A 176 0.14 -4.40 -3.37
CA LEU A 176 1.41 -4.38 -2.63
C LEU A 176 1.47 -5.54 -1.63
N PRO A 177 2.56 -6.33 -1.62
CA PRO A 177 2.83 -7.24 -0.52
C PRO A 177 3.08 -6.50 0.79
N ALA A 178 2.83 -7.16 1.93
CA ALA A 178 3.08 -6.60 3.26
C ALA A 178 4.50 -6.04 3.42
N LYS A 179 5.51 -6.82 2.99
CA LYS A 179 6.92 -6.41 3.00
C LYS A 179 7.22 -5.18 2.15
N ASN A 180 6.41 -4.87 1.14
CA ASN A 180 6.62 -3.74 0.24
C ASN A 180 5.83 -2.49 0.68
N GLY A 181 5.16 -2.53 1.83
CA GLY A 181 4.52 -1.37 2.42
C GLY A 181 3.00 -1.39 2.45
N PHE A 182 2.34 -2.53 2.19
CA PHE A 182 0.87 -2.59 2.29
C PHE A 182 0.36 -2.00 3.62
N PRO A 183 -0.55 -1.00 3.60
CA PRO A 183 -1.41 -0.66 2.47
C PRO A 183 -0.84 0.38 1.53
N PHE A 184 0.12 1.19 1.97
CA PHE A 184 0.68 2.28 1.19
C PHE A 184 2.18 2.48 1.35
N ILE A 185 2.85 2.66 0.21
CA ILE A 185 4.22 3.18 0.10
C ILE A 185 4.22 4.52 -0.65
N LEU A 186 5.08 5.44 -0.24
CA LEU A 186 5.36 6.65 -0.99
C LEU A 186 6.28 6.35 -2.16
N VAL A 187 5.83 6.66 -3.38
CA VAL A 187 6.66 6.68 -4.58
C VAL A 187 7.34 8.05 -4.66
N ALA A 188 8.47 8.16 -3.96
CA ALA A 188 9.27 9.38 -3.86
C ALA A 188 10.26 9.48 -5.03
N GLU A 189 9.75 9.75 -6.24
CA GLU A 189 10.55 9.94 -7.44
C GLU A 189 11.71 10.92 -7.21
N ASP A 190 12.89 10.60 -7.78
CA ASP A 190 14.16 11.32 -7.62
C ASP A 190 14.75 11.38 -6.20
N LYS A 191 14.22 10.57 -5.28
CA LYS A 191 14.74 10.43 -3.93
C LYS A 191 15.38 9.06 -3.70
N TRP A 192 16.41 9.06 -2.85
CA TRP A 192 16.99 7.84 -2.31
C TRP A 192 15.94 7.02 -1.54
N GLY A 193 16.10 5.70 -1.54
CA GLY A 193 15.14 4.74 -1.01
C GLY A 193 14.74 4.98 0.44
N TYR A 194 15.57 5.60 1.27
CA TYR A 194 15.17 5.97 2.63
C TYR A 194 14.05 7.01 2.66
N LYS A 195 13.87 7.84 1.63
CA LYS A 195 12.73 8.76 1.53
C LYS A 195 11.42 8.07 1.10
N TRP A 196 11.45 6.79 0.75
CA TRP A 196 10.28 6.02 0.33
C TRP A 196 9.61 5.36 1.54
N ALA A 197 8.78 6.14 2.23
CA ALA A 197 8.05 5.69 3.41
C ALA A 197 7.12 4.50 3.11
N ARG A 198 7.24 3.40 3.86
CA ARG A 198 6.37 2.21 3.80
C ARG A 198 5.41 2.20 4.98
N TRP A 199 4.22 1.62 4.83
CA TRP A 199 3.21 1.51 5.89
C TRP A 199 2.73 2.85 6.43
N ILE A 200 2.54 3.81 5.52
CA ILE A 200 2.16 5.18 5.87
C ILE A 200 0.82 5.18 6.62
N THR A 201 0.74 5.92 7.72
CA THR A 201 -0.47 6.13 8.54
C THR A 201 -0.89 7.60 8.56
N GLU A 202 0.04 8.52 8.28
CA GLU A 202 -0.24 9.96 8.32
C GLU A 202 0.61 10.75 7.31
N ILE A 203 -0.03 11.73 6.70
CA ILE A 203 0.61 12.80 5.90
C ILE A 203 0.33 14.12 6.63
N GLU A 204 1.36 14.68 7.25
CA GLU A 204 1.28 15.92 8.03
C GLU A 204 1.90 17.08 7.23
N LEU A 205 1.15 18.17 7.04
CA LEU A 205 1.71 19.39 6.46
C LEU A 205 2.33 20.28 7.54
N SER A 206 3.55 20.74 7.32
CA SER A 206 4.30 21.58 8.26
C SER A 206 5.01 22.74 7.57
N ALA A 207 5.25 23.83 8.31
CA ALA A 207 6.13 24.92 7.87
C ALA A 207 7.61 24.62 8.14
N ASP A 208 7.91 23.61 8.97
CA ASP A 208 9.27 23.24 9.35
C ASP A 208 10.00 22.57 8.17
N THR A 209 10.93 23.31 7.56
CA THR A 209 11.79 22.81 6.48
C THR A 209 12.96 21.96 6.99
N ASN A 210 13.18 21.91 8.30
CA ASN A 210 14.31 21.23 8.94
C ASN A 210 13.89 19.93 9.63
N TYR A 211 12.64 19.50 9.48
CA TYR A 211 12.17 18.24 10.04
C TYR A 211 13.04 17.08 9.55
N LYS A 212 13.70 16.40 10.49
CA LYS A 212 14.49 15.18 10.24
C LYS A 212 13.72 13.95 10.70
N GLY A 213 13.50 13.03 9.78
CA GLY A 213 12.93 11.70 10.03
C GLY A 213 13.93 10.72 10.62
N TYR A 214 13.66 9.42 10.47
CA TYR A 214 14.45 8.37 11.12
C TYR A 214 15.91 8.33 10.64
N TRP A 215 16.14 8.29 9.31
CA TRP A 215 17.48 8.21 8.75
C TRP A 215 18.18 9.56 8.75
N GLU A 216 17.42 10.64 8.56
CA GLU A 216 17.94 12.01 8.53
C GLU A 216 18.48 12.42 9.90
N GLN A 217 17.88 11.95 11.01
CA GLN A 217 18.43 12.10 12.36
C GLN A 217 19.74 11.30 12.57
N ARG A 218 20.05 10.34 11.70
CA ARG A 218 21.23 9.46 11.76
C ARG A 218 22.31 9.84 10.74
N GLY A 219 22.26 11.07 10.23
CA GLY A 219 23.29 11.63 9.34
C GLY A 219 23.03 11.44 7.85
N TYR A 220 21.88 10.87 7.45
CA TYR A 220 21.49 10.88 6.04
C TYR A 220 21.02 12.27 5.62
N ASN A 221 21.27 12.62 4.36
CA ASN A 221 20.91 13.92 3.80
C ASN A 221 19.39 14.17 3.91
N ASN A 222 18.99 15.35 4.39
CA ASN A 222 17.59 15.64 4.65
C ASN A 222 16.78 15.77 3.36
N ASN A 223 17.38 16.36 2.32
CA ASN A 223 16.76 16.47 1.00
C ASN A 223 16.66 15.09 0.32
N GLY A 224 17.71 14.28 0.45
CA GLY A 224 17.77 12.91 -0.07
C GLY A 224 17.57 12.79 -1.59
N ALA A 225 17.93 13.82 -2.34
CA ALA A 225 17.89 13.80 -3.81
C ALA A 225 18.98 12.89 -4.38
N LEU A 226 18.66 12.17 -5.46
CA LEU A 226 19.63 11.31 -6.17
C LEU A 226 20.79 12.10 -6.77
N SER A 227 20.60 13.39 -7.06
CA SER A 227 21.63 14.30 -7.58
C SER A 227 22.52 14.91 -6.49
N GLY A 228 22.25 14.64 -5.21
CA GLY A 228 22.96 15.21 -4.07
C GLY A 228 23.81 14.19 -3.32
N SER A 229 24.45 14.62 -2.23
CA SER A 229 25.14 13.72 -1.31
C SER A 229 24.15 12.78 -0.61
N MET A 230 24.59 11.55 -0.33
CA MET A 230 23.77 10.60 0.43
C MET A 230 23.66 10.98 1.92
N TYR A 231 24.66 11.68 2.45
CA TYR A 231 24.81 12.05 3.86
C TYR A 231 24.86 13.59 4.02
N GLU A 232 24.52 14.08 5.20
CA GLU A 232 24.72 15.49 5.63
C GLU A 232 26.21 15.80 5.88
#